data_AF-A0A538RUQ3-F1
#
_entry.id   AF-A0A538RUQ3-F1
#
_cell.length_a   1.000
_cell.length_b   1.000
_cell.length_c   1.000
_cell.angle_alpha   90.00
_cell.angle_beta   90.00
_cell.angle_gamma   90.00
#
_symmetry.space_group_name_H-M   'P 1'
#
loop_
_entity.id
_entity.type
_entity.pdbx_description
1 polymer ?
#
loop_
_entity_poly.entity_id
_entity_poly.type
_entity_poly.pdbx_seq_one_letter_code
_entity_poly.pdbx_strand_id
1 'polypeptide(L)'
;MSHRCLAANLYGRVTTRCIAAIITLTLAAPFGQADDWPQWLGPQRDGVWRESGLVEQFPKSGPKVRWRVPIGSGYAGPAVAGGKVFVTDRVLAEGATSPRSGVSDRSKQAGKERVLCLNEADGRALWKHEYDCVYRVDYPAGPRATPLVAGNRVYTLGAMGDLLCLETATGQVHWSKNFPKDYQAEVPVWGFAAHPLLDGDQLICLVGGADSLVVAFHKDTGKELWRALSAPEPGYCPPMIYEFGGKRQLIIWEPKAVHGLDPDSGKVYWSQAFEVRAGLSIPTPRQSGNLLFLTSFYNGSMLLKFDQGMLQPTVVWKGKGKGERPQQTEDLHSIIPTPFIKDGYVYGMCSYGEMRCLKLETGERVWESLQATGSHKKAEDRWKNVFLVPQGERCILFNEQGDLIIARLTPQGYEELSRAQVLKPDNVMAGRPVVWSHPAFANKSVYARNDEEIVCVSLAAEDNKP
;
A
#
# COMPACT_ATOMS: atom_id res chain seq x y z
N MET A 1 16.63 24.33 -84.53
CA MET A 1 17.05 23.41 -85.60
C MET A 1 17.63 22.18 -84.92
N SER A 2 16.82 21.19 -84.56
CA SER A 2 16.20 20.14 -85.39
C SER A 2 17.10 18.91 -85.50
N HIS A 3 16.48 17.75 -85.23
CA HIS A 3 16.89 16.38 -85.58
C HIS A 3 17.93 15.70 -84.69
N ARG A 4 17.91 14.38 -84.47
CA ARG A 4 16.91 13.28 -84.48
C ARG A 4 17.68 12.07 -83.92
N CYS A 5 16.97 11.10 -83.36
CA CYS A 5 17.43 9.76 -83.01
C CYS A 5 18.28 9.07 -84.09
N LEU A 6 19.21 8.18 -83.70
CA LEU A 6 19.11 6.73 -83.93
C LEU A 6 20.20 5.91 -83.24
N ALA A 7 19.82 4.66 -82.98
CA ALA A 7 20.39 3.58 -82.18
C ALA A 7 21.78 3.04 -82.60
N ALA A 8 22.48 2.38 -81.66
CA ALA A 8 22.78 0.93 -81.73
C ALA A 8 23.56 0.42 -80.50
N ASN A 9 23.13 -0.74 -80.01
CA ASN A 9 23.69 -1.54 -78.89
C ASN A 9 25.10 -2.08 -79.17
N LEU A 10 25.91 -2.31 -78.13
CA LEU A 10 26.56 -3.62 -77.87
C LEU A 10 27.26 -3.69 -76.49
N TYR A 11 26.63 -4.48 -75.61
CA TYR A 11 27.14 -5.38 -74.57
C TYR A 11 28.55 -5.18 -73.95
N GLY A 12 28.55 -4.89 -72.64
CA GLY A 12 29.60 -5.27 -71.69
C GLY A 12 28.97 -5.60 -70.33
N ARG A 13 28.80 -6.89 -70.03
CA ARG A 13 28.25 -7.37 -68.75
C ARG A 13 29.32 -7.25 -67.65
N VAL A 14 29.10 -6.41 -66.65
CA VAL A 14 29.81 -6.45 -65.36
C VAL A 14 28.85 -7.01 -64.32
N THR A 15 29.17 -8.19 -63.81
CA THR A 15 28.43 -8.86 -62.73
C THR A 15 28.73 -8.21 -61.39
N THR A 16 27.90 -7.27 -60.96
CA THR A 16 27.90 -6.71 -59.60
C THR A 16 27.26 -7.73 -58.65
N ARG A 17 28.06 -8.40 -57.81
CA ARG A 17 27.58 -9.19 -56.68
C ARG A 17 27.10 -8.23 -55.57
N CYS A 18 25.80 -8.03 -55.46
CA CYS A 18 25.19 -7.41 -54.29
C CYS A 18 25.25 -8.40 -53.11
N ILE A 19 26.11 -8.13 -52.12
CA ILE A 19 26.04 -8.78 -50.81
C ILE A 19 24.94 -8.07 -50.04
N ALA A 20 23.75 -8.67 -50.01
CA ALA A 20 22.68 -8.25 -49.11
C ALA A 20 23.05 -8.67 -47.68
N ALA A 21 23.43 -7.70 -46.84
CA ALA A 21 23.59 -7.91 -45.41
C ALA A 21 22.21 -8.13 -44.79
N ILE A 22 21.90 -9.37 -44.42
CA ILE A 22 20.74 -9.72 -43.61
C ILE A 22 21.04 -9.22 -42.19
N ILE A 23 20.46 -8.07 -41.82
CA ILE A 23 20.43 -7.60 -40.44
C ILE A 23 19.39 -8.44 -39.72
N THR A 24 19.85 -9.47 -39.01
CA THR A 24 19.02 -10.26 -38.10
C THR A 24 18.63 -9.37 -36.92
N LEU A 25 17.42 -8.82 -36.95
CA LEU A 25 16.84 -8.10 -35.83
C LEU A 25 16.55 -9.13 -34.72
N THR A 26 17.51 -9.35 -33.82
CA THR A 26 17.25 -10.07 -32.57
C THR A 26 16.29 -9.19 -31.76
N LEU A 27 15.00 -9.54 -31.75
CA LEU A 27 14.09 -9.10 -30.71
C LEU A 27 14.68 -9.57 -29.38
N ALA A 28 15.37 -8.68 -28.66
CA ALA A 28 15.55 -8.83 -27.25
C ALA A 28 14.13 -8.86 -26.67
N ALA A 29 13.69 -10.04 -26.23
CA ALA A 29 12.54 -10.12 -25.34
C ALA A 29 12.79 -9.11 -24.20
N PRO A 30 11.80 -8.30 -23.81
CA PRO A 30 11.97 -7.47 -22.62
C PRO A 30 12.32 -8.44 -21.49
N PHE A 31 13.57 -8.42 -21.06
CA PHE A 31 13.93 -9.00 -19.78
C PHE A 31 12.98 -8.33 -18.80
N GLY A 32 12.06 -9.12 -18.23
CA GLY A 32 11.09 -8.62 -17.27
C GLY A 32 11.87 -7.82 -16.24
N GLN A 33 11.68 -6.51 -16.26
CA GLN A 33 12.28 -5.65 -15.26
C GLN A 33 11.62 -6.08 -13.96
N ALA A 34 12.43 -6.68 -13.09
CA ALA A 34 11.96 -7.09 -11.79
C ALA A 34 11.46 -5.84 -11.06
N ASP A 35 10.29 -5.96 -10.45
CA ASP A 35 9.54 -4.82 -9.91
C ASP A 35 10.03 -4.54 -8.49
N ASP A 36 10.22 -3.26 -8.15
CA ASP A 36 10.48 -2.82 -6.79
C ASP A 36 9.13 -2.55 -6.09
N TRP A 37 9.11 -2.58 -4.76
CA TRP A 37 7.95 -2.19 -3.94
C TRP A 37 8.33 -1.06 -2.97
N PRO A 38 8.64 0.14 -3.49
CA PRO A 38 9.35 1.16 -2.72
C PRO A 38 8.48 1.87 -1.68
N GLN A 39 7.17 1.64 -1.64
CA GLN A 39 6.23 2.40 -0.82
C GLN A 39 4.92 1.64 -0.58
N TRP A 40 4.04 2.23 0.23
CA TRP A 40 2.67 1.75 0.46
C TRP A 40 1.95 1.47 -0.85
N LEU A 41 1.36 0.26 -0.97
CA LEU A 41 0.66 -0.21 -2.16
C LEU A 41 1.50 -0.20 -3.46
N GLY A 42 2.83 -0.27 -3.33
CA GLY A 42 3.74 -0.49 -4.45
C GLY A 42 4.07 0.77 -5.25
N PRO A 43 4.77 0.62 -6.39
CA PRO A 43 5.37 1.75 -7.10
C PRO A 43 4.35 2.79 -7.59
N GLN A 44 3.12 2.36 -7.92
CA GLN A 44 2.02 3.21 -8.36
C GLN A 44 0.98 3.50 -7.26
N ARG A 45 1.23 3.04 -6.02
CA ARG A 45 0.30 3.11 -4.87
C ARG A 45 -1.09 2.52 -5.14
N ASP A 46 -1.18 1.60 -6.09
CA ASP A 46 -2.44 1.00 -6.53
C ASP A 46 -2.62 -0.43 -6.02
N GLY A 47 -1.62 -1.00 -5.35
CA GLY A 47 -1.68 -2.30 -4.71
C GLY A 47 -1.62 -3.45 -5.69
N VAL A 48 -1.16 -3.21 -6.93
CA VAL A 48 -1.08 -4.22 -7.99
C VAL A 48 0.36 -4.68 -8.17
N TRP A 49 0.58 -6.00 -8.13
CA TRP A 49 1.87 -6.62 -8.41
C TRP A 49 1.95 -7.06 -9.88
N ARG A 50 2.92 -6.51 -10.62
CA ARG A 50 2.98 -6.60 -12.09
C ARG A 50 4.00 -7.60 -12.61
N GLU A 51 4.60 -8.41 -11.73
CA GLU A 51 5.59 -9.40 -12.14
C GLU A 51 4.97 -10.65 -12.77
N SER A 52 5.76 -11.34 -13.58
CA SER A 52 5.41 -12.57 -14.28
C SER A 52 6.41 -13.69 -13.98
N GLY A 53 6.15 -14.90 -14.50
CA GLY A 53 6.98 -16.08 -14.21
C GLY A 53 6.86 -16.54 -12.74
N LEU A 54 5.68 -16.32 -12.16
CA LEU A 54 5.34 -16.70 -10.80
C LEU A 54 4.71 -18.09 -10.78
N VAL A 55 4.77 -18.73 -9.62
CA VAL A 55 4.16 -20.03 -9.37
C VAL A 55 2.63 -19.98 -9.51
N GLU A 56 2.03 -21.05 -10.04
CA GLU A 56 0.57 -21.20 -10.13
C GLU A 56 -0.06 -21.77 -8.85
N GLN A 57 0.64 -22.70 -8.21
CA GLN A 57 0.27 -23.29 -6.93
C GLN A 57 1.52 -23.55 -6.10
N PHE A 58 1.46 -23.31 -4.80
CA PHE A 58 2.59 -23.62 -3.93
C PHE A 58 2.89 -25.13 -3.94
N PRO A 59 4.17 -25.54 -3.85
CA PRO A 59 4.54 -26.90 -3.51
C PRO A 59 3.90 -27.34 -2.18
N LYS A 60 3.80 -28.65 -1.93
CA LYS A 60 3.28 -29.18 -0.65
C LYS A 60 4.05 -28.68 0.58
N SER A 61 5.33 -28.35 0.42
CA SER A 61 6.18 -27.76 1.45
C SER A 61 5.95 -26.26 1.67
N GLY A 62 5.04 -25.63 0.91
CA GLY A 62 4.93 -24.18 0.81
C GLY A 62 5.96 -23.58 -0.17
N PRO A 63 5.89 -22.26 -0.42
CA PRO A 63 6.85 -21.56 -1.26
C PRO A 63 8.25 -21.59 -0.65
N LYS A 64 9.28 -21.59 -1.49
CA LYS A 64 10.69 -21.60 -1.07
C LYS A 64 11.02 -20.36 -0.22
N VAL A 65 11.37 -20.58 1.04
CA VAL A 65 11.90 -19.54 1.92
C VAL A 65 13.32 -19.19 1.46
N ARG A 66 13.59 -17.91 1.17
CA ARG A 66 14.95 -17.42 0.88
C ARG A 66 15.72 -17.18 2.17
N TRP A 67 15.09 -16.47 3.11
CA TRP A 67 15.67 -16.16 4.42
C TRP A 67 14.59 -15.72 5.41
N ARG A 68 14.96 -15.72 6.69
CA ARG A 68 14.20 -15.19 7.84
C ARG A 68 15.14 -14.38 8.71
N VAL A 69 14.67 -13.24 9.22
CA VAL A 69 15.48 -12.31 10.03
C VAL A 69 14.69 -11.86 11.25
N PRO A 70 15.24 -11.96 12.47
CA PRO A 70 14.59 -11.42 13.66
C PRO A 70 14.45 -9.89 13.60
N ILE A 71 13.26 -9.38 13.92
CA ILE A 71 12.97 -7.96 14.06
C ILE A 71 12.13 -7.72 15.32
N GLY A 72 11.90 -6.45 15.67
CA GLY A 72 10.98 -6.07 16.77
C GLY A 72 9.54 -5.92 16.27
N SER A 73 8.62 -5.60 17.17
CA SER A 73 7.18 -5.52 16.90
C SER A 73 6.76 -4.31 16.04
N GLY A 74 5.63 -4.39 15.34
CA GLY A 74 5.11 -3.28 14.54
C GLY A 74 4.10 -3.66 13.46
N TYR A 75 3.38 -2.67 12.95
CA TYR A 75 2.31 -2.84 11.96
C TYR A 75 2.72 -2.40 10.54
N ALA A 76 3.82 -1.65 10.41
CA ALA A 76 4.31 -1.18 9.13
C ALA A 76 4.77 -2.34 8.25
N GLY A 77 4.29 -2.34 7.00
CA GLY A 77 4.82 -3.21 5.96
C GLY A 77 6.26 -2.85 5.59
N PRO A 78 7.02 -3.78 4.99
CA PRO A 78 8.33 -3.47 4.44
C PRO A 78 8.20 -2.67 3.12
N ALA A 79 9.27 -1.99 2.74
CA ALA A 79 9.48 -1.47 1.39
C ALA A 79 10.73 -2.12 0.79
N VAL A 80 10.69 -2.45 -0.51
CA VAL A 80 11.80 -3.11 -1.20
C VAL A 80 12.20 -2.26 -2.39
N ALA A 81 13.47 -1.88 -2.46
CA ALA A 81 14.00 -1.11 -3.57
C ALA A 81 15.51 -1.24 -3.73
N GLY A 82 15.98 -1.39 -4.96
CA GLY A 82 17.41 -1.35 -5.29
C GLY A 82 18.27 -2.34 -4.47
N GLY A 83 17.80 -3.60 -4.34
CA GLY A 83 18.52 -4.66 -3.63
C GLY A 83 18.44 -4.57 -2.11
N LYS A 84 17.53 -3.76 -1.56
CA LYS A 84 17.40 -3.50 -0.12
C LYS A 84 15.96 -3.64 0.34
N VAL A 85 15.79 -4.12 1.58
CA VAL A 85 14.51 -4.18 2.28
C VAL A 85 14.55 -3.21 3.46
N PHE A 86 13.63 -2.25 3.49
CA PHE A 86 13.46 -1.28 4.57
C PHE A 86 12.25 -1.66 5.40
N VAL A 87 12.42 -1.75 6.72
CA VAL A 87 11.34 -2.08 7.66
C VAL A 87 11.52 -1.29 8.94
N THR A 88 10.41 -0.89 9.55
CA THR A 88 10.42 -0.19 10.83
C THR A 88 9.81 -1.05 11.91
N ASP A 89 10.40 -1.02 13.09
CA ASP A 89 9.92 -1.76 14.25
C ASP A 89 10.11 -0.99 15.56
N ARG A 90 9.63 -1.59 16.65
CA ARG A 90 9.78 -1.10 18.01
C ARG A 90 10.47 -2.14 18.88
N VAL A 91 11.33 -1.65 19.77
CA VAL A 91 11.92 -2.43 20.87
C VAL A 91 11.55 -1.75 22.18
N LEU A 92 11.05 -2.53 23.14
CA LEU A 92 10.73 -2.02 24.47
C LEU A 92 12.00 -1.70 25.26
N ALA A 93 11.87 -0.80 26.24
CA ALA A 93 12.92 -0.62 27.23
C ALA A 93 13.18 -1.93 28.00
N GLU A 94 14.40 -2.11 28.50
CA GLU A 94 14.77 -3.30 29.27
C GLU A 94 13.84 -3.50 30.47
N GLY A 95 13.34 -4.72 30.65
CA GLY A 95 12.38 -5.07 31.71
C GLY A 95 10.95 -4.57 31.50
N ALA A 96 10.68 -3.79 30.44
CA ALA A 96 9.34 -3.36 30.10
C ALA A 96 8.56 -4.46 29.36
N THR A 97 7.27 -4.56 29.66
CA THR A 97 6.32 -5.39 28.92
C THR A 97 5.35 -4.49 28.19
N SER A 98 4.95 -4.90 26.97
CA SER A 98 3.80 -4.24 26.33
C SER A 98 2.53 -4.70 27.04
N PRO A 99 1.54 -3.82 27.24
CA PRO A 99 0.20 -4.24 27.59
C PRO A 99 -0.25 -5.33 26.62
N ARG A 100 -0.93 -6.37 27.12
CA ARG A 100 -1.53 -7.37 26.22
C ARG A 100 -2.46 -6.64 25.25
N SER A 101 -2.20 -6.80 23.95
CA SER A 101 -3.04 -6.24 22.90
C SER A 101 -4.52 -6.62 23.13
N GLY A 102 -5.41 -5.66 22.92
CA GLY A 102 -6.86 -5.80 23.18
C GLY A 102 -7.37 -5.05 24.42
N VAL A 103 -6.49 -4.52 25.28
CA VAL A 103 -6.86 -3.56 26.33
C VAL A 103 -6.41 -2.17 25.90
N SER A 104 -7.32 -1.20 25.89
CA SER A 104 -6.97 0.22 25.67
C SER A 104 -6.12 0.69 26.84
N ASP A 105 -4.86 0.99 26.56
CA ASP A 105 -3.87 1.44 27.53
C ASP A 105 -2.87 2.37 26.85
N ARG A 106 -3.10 3.67 27.06
CA ARG A 106 -2.24 4.76 26.56
C ARG A 106 -1.26 5.25 27.63
N SER A 107 -0.98 4.44 28.65
CA SER A 107 0.07 4.72 29.62
C SER A 107 1.42 4.90 28.92
N LYS A 108 2.31 5.66 29.56
CA LYS A 108 3.64 5.95 29.00
C LYS A 108 4.44 4.66 28.92
N GLN A 109 4.84 4.28 27.71
CA GLN A 109 5.66 3.10 27.48
C GLN A 109 6.97 3.51 26.82
N ALA A 110 8.06 3.39 27.57
CA ALA A 110 9.39 3.66 27.04
C ALA A 110 9.84 2.57 26.07
N GLY A 111 10.58 2.97 25.05
CA GLY A 111 11.14 2.07 24.05
C GLY A 111 11.88 2.87 22.99
N LYS A 112 12.30 2.16 21.95
CA LYS A 112 12.94 2.72 20.77
C LYS A 112 12.17 2.31 19.54
N GLU A 113 12.00 3.23 18.60
CA GLU A 113 11.65 2.88 17.23
C GLU A 113 12.95 2.72 16.44
N ARG A 114 12.96 1.79 15.47
CA ARG A 114 14.13 1.52 14.63
C ARG A 114 13.71 1.52 13.16
N VAL A 115 14.61 1.99 12.31
CA VAL A 115 14.59 1.80 10.86
C VAL A 115 15.70 0.82 10.53
N LEU A 116 15.33 -0.33 9.95
CA LEU A 116 16.25 -1.38 9.54
C LEU A 116 16.37 -1.38 8.03
N CYS A 117 17.59 -1.55 7.53
CA CYS A 117 17.85 -1.86 6.14
C CYS A 117 18.53 -3.22 6.05
N LEU A 118 17.90 -4.15 5.35
CA LEU A 118 18.40 -5.49 5.11
C LEU A 118 18.83 -5.62 3.65
N ASN A 119 19.83 -6.46 3.40
CA ASN A 119 20.16 -6.89 2.06
C ASN A 119 19.06 -7.83 1.55
N GLU A 120 18.55 -7.56 0.35
CA GLU A 120 17.44 -8.33 -0.19
C GLU A 120 17.79 -9.79 -0.50
N ALA A 121 19.03 -10.07 -0.88
CA ALA A 121 19.45 -11.39 -1.32
C ALA A 121 19.57 -12.39 -0.15
N ASP A 122 20.04 -11.94 1.02
CA ASP A 122 20.38 -12.81 2.15
C ASP A 122 19.74 -12.39 3.49
N GLY A 123 19.02 -11.26 3.55
CA GLY A 123 18.39 -10.74 4.74
C GLY A 123 19.36 -10.10 5.74
N ARG A 124 20.67 -10.07 5.46
CA ARG A 124 21.66 -9.53 6.39
C ARG A 124 21.41 -8.04 6.62
N ALA A 125 21.40 -7.61 7.88
CA ALA A 125 21.34 -6.21 8.22
C ALA A 125 22.52 -5.44 7.61
N LEU A 126 22.21 -4.41 6.83
CA LEU A 126 23.18 -3.48 6.25
C LEU A 126 23.43 -2.32 7.20
N TRP A 127 22.36 -1.76 7.75
CA TRP A 127 22.42 -0.71 8.76
C TRP A 127 21.13 -0.67 9.59
N LYS A 128 21.21 0.05 10.71
CA LYS A 128 20.08 0.36 11.58
C LYS A 128 20.18 1.81 12.03
N HIS A 129 19.07 2.54 11.97
CA HIS A 129 18.87 3.78 12.71
C HIS A 129 17.89 3.52 13.86
N GLU A 130 18.11 4.08 15.04
CA GLU A 130 17.19 3.94 16.18
C GLU A 130 17.15 5.23 17.02
N TYR A 131 16.00 5.50 17.62
CA TYR A 131 15.79 6.66 18.48
C TYR A 131 14.84 6.31 19.62
N ASP A 132 15.00 6.99 20.76
CA ASP A 132 14.11 6.86 21.90
C ASP A 132 12.71 7.38 21.54
N CYS A 133 11.69 6.58 21.79
CA CYS A 133 10.31 6.89 21.43
C CYS A 133 9.35 6.40 22.51
N VAL A 134 8.79 7.35 23.27
CA VAL A 134 7.84 7.06 24.36
C VAL A 134 6.42 7.01 23.79
N TYR A 135 5.83 5.82 23.80
CA TYR A 135 4.48 5.61 23.28
C TYR A 135 3.42 6.06 24.28
N ARG A 136 2.34 6.63 23.73
CA ARG A 136 1.08 6.99 24.41
C ARG A 136 -0.13 6.72 23.51
N VAL A 137 -0.08 5.58 22.81
CA VAL A 137 -1.05 5.16 21.79
C VAL A 137 -1.62 3.80 22.17
N ASP A 138 -2.85 3.54 21.73
CA ASP A 138 -3.42 2.21 21.80
C ASP A 138 -2.78 1.29 20.75
N TYR A 139 -2.79 -0.01 21.04
CA TYR A 139 -2.10 -1.03 20.25
C TYR A 139 -0.61 -0.67 20.08
N PRO A 140 0.18 -0.66 21.16
CA PRO A 140 1.50 -0.04 21.16
C PRO A 140 2.59 -0.90 20.49
N ALA A 141 2.27 -1.86 19.62
CA ALA A 141 3.25 -2.81 19.09
C ALA A 141 4.35 -2.12 18.27
N GLY A 142 4.07 -1.08 17.50
CA GLY A 142 5.13 -0.34 16.82
C GLY A 142 4.67 0.62 15.72
N PRO A 143 5.61 1.10 14.88
CA PRO A 143 5.33 1.95 13.73
C PRO A 143 4.29 1.33 12.79
N ARG A 144 3.55 2.18 12.06
CA ARG A 144 2.42 1.78 11.20
C ARG A 144 2.56 2.20 9.75
N ALA A 145 3.39 3.19 9.46
CA ALA A 145 3.63 3.67 8.11
C ALA A 145 4.80 2.91 7.47
N THR A 146 4.50 2.18 6.40
CA THR A 146 5.48 1.59 5.46
C THR A 146 6.47 2.68 5.00
N PRO A 147 7.79 2.41 5.05
CA PRO A 147 8.79 3.33 4.51
C PRO A 147 8.54 3.70 3.04
N LEU A 148 8.90 4.92 2.65
CA LEU A 148 8.90 5.37 1.25
C LEU A 148 10.35 5.51 0.77
N VAL A 149 10.72 4.79 -0.28
CA VAL A 149 12.06 4.82 -0.87
C VAL A 149 12.02 5.58 -2.20
N ALA A 150 12.91 6.55 -2.36
CA ALA A 150 13.07 7.27 -3.61
C ALA A 150 14.56 7.55 -3.88
N GLY A 151 15.13 6.82 -4.84
CA GLY A 151 16.55 6.93 -5.19
C GLY A 151 17.47 6.65 -4.00
N ASN A 152 18.24 7.65 -3.58
CA ASN A 152 19.18 7.56 -2.45
C ASN A 152 18.57 7.98 -1.10
N ARG A 153 17.25 8.17 -1.01
CA ARG A 153 16.53 8.54 0.21
C ARG A 153 15.49 7.52 0.61
N VAL A 154 15.35 7.31 1.91
CA VAL A 154 14.22 6.63 2.54
C VAL A 154 13.56 7.57 3.53
N TYR A 155 12.23 7.64 3.48
CA TYR A 155 11.39 8.46 4.34
C TYR A 155 10.58 7.55 5.24
N THR A 156 10.60 7.81 6.54
CA THR A 156 9.86 7.02 7.54
C THR A 156 9.05 7.93 8.45
N LEU A 157 7.86 7.47 8.84
CA LEU A 157 7.01 8.14 9.81
C LEU A 157 6.76 7.22 11.01
N GLY A 158 7.31 7.59 12.16
CA GLY A 158 7.12 6.90 13.44
C GLY A 158 5.73 7.08 14.01
N ALA A 159 5.31 6.19 14.92
CA ALA A 159 3.95 6.22 15.48
C ALA A 159 3.65 7.50 16.29
N MET A 160 4.70 8.17 16.77
CA MET A 160 4.64 9.39 17.57
C MET A 160 4.89 10.68 16.77
N GLY A 161 5.00 10.58 15.44
CA GLY A 161 5.09 11.74 14.53
C GLY A 161 6.51 12.12 14.13
N ASP A 162 7.49 11.25 14.39
CA ASP A 162 8.87 11.42 13.94
C ASP A 162 8.97 11.11 12.44
N LEU A 163 9.07 12.16 11.63
CA LEU A 163 9.29 12.06 10.19
C LEU A 163 10.79 12.20 9.91
N LEU A 164 11.39 11.17 9.34
CA LEU A 164 12.82 11.12 9.05
C LEU A 164 13.07 10.99 7.56
N CYS A 165 14.12 11.66 7.08
CA CYS A 165 14.73 11.40 5.79
C CYS A 165 16.14 10.85 6.02
N LEU A 166 16.38 9.62 5.56
CA LEU A 166 17.66 8.93 5.73
C LEU A 166 18.28 8.56 4.38
N GLU A 167 19.59 8.39 4.37
CA GLU A 167 20.31 7.84 3.22
C GLU A 167 20.04 6.33 3.08
N THR A 168 19.68 5.86 1.89
CA THR A 168 19.44 4.41 1.68
C THR A 168 20.70 3.56 1.86
N ALA A 169 21.89 4.13 1.65
CA ALA A 169 23.16 3.44 1.74
C ALA A 169 23.65 3.25 3.19
N THR A 170 23.43 4.25 4.06
CA THR A 170 24.09 4.32 5.38
C THR A 170 23.11 4.39 6.55
N GLY A 171 21.85 4.77 6.32
CA GLY A 171 20.90 5.09 7.38
C GLY A 171 21.20 6.41 8.10
N GLN A 172 22.10 7.25 7.56
CA GLN A 172 22.36 8.57 8.09
C GLN A 172 21.12 9.48 7.91
N VAL A 173 20.70 10.14 8.98
CA VAL A 173 19.61 11.12 8.93
C VAL A 173 20.10 12.39 8.23
N HIS A 174 19.42 12.80 7.17
CA HIS A 174 19.64 14.06 6.47
C HIS A 174 18.87 15.21 7.11
N TRP A 175 17.60 14.97 7.42
CA TRP A 175 16.74 15.90 8.13
C TRP A 175 15.64 15.14 8.86
N SER A 176 15.06 15.77 9.87
CA SER A 176 13.93 15.23 10.63
C SER A 176 12.91 16.31 10.99
N LYS A 177 11.69 15.87 11.26
CA LYS A 177 10.59 16.64 11.85
C LYS A 177 9.93 15.81 12.95
N ASN A 178 9.32 16.49 13.90
CA ASN A 178 8.45 15.86 14.89
C ASN A 178 7.11 16.59 14.90
N PHE A 179 6.04 15.94 14.42
CA PHE A 179 4.75 16.60 14.19
C PHE A 179 4.16 17.26 15.45
N PRO A 180 4.13 16.58 16.63
CA PRO A 180 3.68 17.25 17.85
C PRO A 180 4.51 18.47 18.24
N LYS A 181 5.84 18.41 18.11
CA LYS A 181 6.74 19.51 18.48
C LYS A 181 6.67 20.67 17.50
N ASP A 182 6.71 20.38 16.21
CA ASP A 182 6.89 21.38 15.15
C ASP A 182 5.56 22.02 14.72
N TYR A 183 4.44 21.27 14.87
CA TYR A 183 3.11 21.67 14.39
C TYR A 183 2.03 21.68 15.47
N GLN A 184 2.38 21.39 16.72
CA GLN A 184 1.40 21.25 17.82
C GLN A 184 0.32 20.21 17.51
N ALA A 185 0.65 19.21 16.68
CA ALA A 185 -0.26 18.14 16.33
C ALA A 185 -0.54 17.25 17.54
N GLU A 186 -1.81 16.87 17.71
CA GLU A 186 -2.17 15.83 18.67
C GLU A 186 -1.80 14.46 18.12
N VAL A 187 -1.24 13.60 18.97
CA VAL A 187 -0.95 12.22 18.60
C VAL A 187 -2.27 11.44 18.52
N PRO A 188 -2.62 10.86 17.34
CA PRO A 188 -3.85 10.08 17.19
C PRO A 188 -3.91 8.90 18.18
N VAL A 189 -5.12 8.41 18.45
CA VAL A 189 -5.33 7.30 19.40
C VAL A 189 -4.47 6.08 19.06
N TRP A 190 -4.34 5.75 17.78
CA TRP A 190 -3.50 4.66 17.28
C TRP A 190 -2.17 5.13 16.68
N GLY A 191 -1.75 6.35 16.96
CA GLY A 191 -0.53 6.95 16.40
C GLY A 191 -0.65 7.34 14.93
N PHE A 192 0.40 7.98 14.41
CA PHE A 192 0.46 8.36 13.00
C PHE A 192 0.60 7.11 12.11
N ALA A 193 -0.32 6.95 11.16
CA ALA A 193 -0.37 5.78 10.27
C ALA A 193 -0.54 6.13 8.79
N ALA A 194 -0.78 7.41 8.46
CA ALA A 194 -0.94 7.86 7.09
C ALA A 194 0.42 7.87 6.37
N HIS A 195 0.59 6.95 5.43
CA HIS A 195 1.81 6.80 4.66
C HIS A 195 2.13 8.07 3.84
N PRO A 196 3.31 8.69 4.00
CA PRO A 196 3.71 9.83 3.19
C PRO A 196 3.57 9.55 1.68
N LEU A 197 3.29 10.60 0.92
CA LEU A 197 3.22 10.58 -0.54
C LEU A 197 4.35 11.45 -1.10
N LEU A 198 5.12 10.92 -2.04
CA LEU A 198 6.10 11.70 -2.78
C LEU A 198 5.52 12.08 -4.14
N ASP A 199 5.55 13.38 -4.45
CA ASP A 199 5.16 13.95 -5.73
C ASP A 199 6.20 14.96 -6.22
N GLY A 200 7.05 14.55 -7.18
CA GLY A 200 8.21 15.34 -7.58
C GLY A 200 9.13 15.61 -6.39
N ASP A 201 9.33 16.89 -6.06
CA ASP A 201 10.13 17.34 -4.92
C ASP A 201 9.32 17.47 -3.61
N GLN A 202 8.02 17.13 -3.63
CA GLN A 202 7.11 17.32 -2.50
C GLN A 202 6.86 16.00 -1.77
N LEU A 203 7.28 15.93 -0.51
CA LEU A 203 6.88 14.89 0.43
C LEU A 203 5.65 15.39 1.21
N ILE A 204 4.49 14.87 0.86
CA ILE A 204 3.19 15.27 1.41
C ILE A 204 2.82 14.33 2.56
N CYS A 205 2.49 14.90 3.72
CA CYS A 205 2.15 14.17 4.94
C CYS A 205 0.84 14.68 5.55
N LEU A 206 0.09 13.76 6.18
CA LEU A 206 -0.93 14.15 7.16
C LEU A 206 -0.26 14.37 8.50
N VAL A 207 -0.24 15.62 8.94
CA VAL A 207 0.44 16.09 10.14
C VAL A 207 -0.56 16.34 11.26
N GLY A 208 -1.71 16.95 10.96
CA GLY A 208 -2.66 17.41 11.97
C GLY A 208 -2.30 18.79 12.53
N GLY A 209 -3.14 19.31 13.42
CA GLY A 209 -2.98 20.68 13.98
C GLY A 209 -3.74 21.75 13.18
N ALA A 210 -3.68 22.99 13.69
CA ALA A 210 -4.38 24.12 13.08
C ALA A 210 -3.66 24.58 11.80
N ASP A 211 -4.39 24.54 10.69
CA ASP A 211 -3.95 24.85 9.32
C ASP A 211 -2.80 23.99 8.80
N SER A 212 -2.50 22.90 9.50
CA SER A 212 -1.42 21.96 9.20
C SER A 212 -1.91 20.53 9.09
N LEU A 213 -3.21 20.30 8.82
CA LEU A 213 -3.70 18.94 8.63
C LEU A 213 -2.89 18.20 7.55
N VAL A 214 -2.62 18.90 6.44
CA VAL A 214 -1.77 18.42 5.34
C VAL A 214 -0.59 19.36 5.19
N VAL A 215 0.61 18.82 5.11
CA VAL A 215 1.83 19.61 4.89
C VAL A 215 2.68 18.95 3.80
N ALA A 216 3.15 19.76 2.85
CA ALA A 216 4.15 19.35 1.88
C ALA A 216 5.53 19.86 2.30
N PHE A 217 6.48 18.95 2.36
CA PHE A 217 7.89 19.22 2.64
C PHE A 217 8.72 19.05 1.38
N HIS A 218 9.74 19.87 1.20
CA HIS A 218 10.76 19.62 0.18
C HIS A 218 11.52 18.35 0.53
N LYS A 219 11.50 17.34 -0.36
CA LYS A 219 12.00 15.98 -0.10
C LYS A 219 13.46 15.93 0.37
N ASP A 220 14.31 16.84 -0.11
CA ASP A 220 15.75 16.82 0.23
C ASP A 220 16.11 17.66 1.46
N THR A 221 15.27 18.60 1.88
CA THR A 221 15.61 19.58 2.92
C THR A 221 14.68 19.57 4.13
N GLY A 222 13.49 18.96 4.00
CA GLY A 222 12.45 18.99 5.02
C GLY A 222 11.83 20.37 5.22
N LYS A 223 12.13 21.34 4.34
CA LYS A 223 11.53 22.68 4.40
C LYS A 223 10.05 22.58 4.00
N GLU A 224 9.17 23.17 4.78
CA GLU A 224 7.76 23.32 4.40
C GLU A 224 7.63 24.13 3.11
N LEU A 225 6.85 23.60 2.16
CA LEU A 225 6.53 24.23 0.89
C LEU A 225 5.14 24.87 0.96
N TRP A 226 4.17 24.12 1.45
CA TRP A 226 2.82 24.59 1.74
C TRP A 226 2.17 23.72 2.81
N ARG A 227 1.10 24.24 3.39
CA ARG A 227 0.21 23.51 4.30
C ARG A 227 -1.25 23.87 4.04
N ALA A 228 -2.16 22.97 4.37
CA ALA A 228 -3.58 23.13 4.10
C ALA A 228 -4.44 22.37 5.11
N LEU A 229 -5.69 22.81 5.21
CA LEU A 229 -6.77 22.24 6.01
C LEU A 229 -6.53 22.28 7.53
N SER A 230 -7.64 22.20 8.25
CA SER A 230 -7.70 22.16 9.71
C SER A 230 -8.68 21.06 10.12
N ALA A 231 -8.24 20.14 10.97
CA ALA A 231 -9.13 19.15 11.59
C ALA A 231 -8.62 18.78 13.00
N PRO A 232 -9.51 18.43 13.95
CA PRO A 232 -9.11 18.02 15.30
C PRO A 232 -8.20 16.79 15.32
N GLU A 233 -8.40 15.86 14.38
CA GLU A 233 -7.57 14.67 14.20
C GLU A 233 -7.30 14.44 12.71
N PRO A 234 -6.11 13.96 12.33
CA PRO A 234 -5.76 13.80 10.92
C PRO A 234 -6.42 12.61 10.22
N GLY A 235 -6.99 11.66 10.98
CA GLY A 235 -7.34 10.35 10.45
C GLY A 235 -6.10 9.50 10.16
N TYR A 236 -6.29 8.40 9.44
CA TYR A 236 -5.23 7.40 9.19
C TYR A 236 -4.98 7.14 7.70
N CYS A 237 -5.73 7.82 6.84
CA CYS A 237 -5.80 7.55 5.41
C CYS A 237 -4.58 8.13 4.69
N PRO A 238 -3.82 7.33 3.92
CA PRO A 238 -2.73 7.87 3.12
C PRO A 238 -3.22 8.88 2.07
N PRO A 239 -2.53 10.02 1.87
CA PRO A 239 -2.78 10.90 0.72
C PRO A 239 -2.60 10.15 -0.61
N MET A 240 -3.46 10.48 -1.58
CA MET A 240 -3.44 9.92 -2.94
C MET A 240 -3.61 11.03 -3.97
N ILE A 241 -2.96 10.91 -5.13
CA ILE A 241 -3.20 11.81 -6.26
C ILE A 241 -3.88 11.02 -7.37
N TYR A 242 -5.01 11.55 -7.84
CA TYR A 242 -5.78 11.00 -8.95
C TYR A 242 -6.05 12.08 -10.00
N GLU A 243 -6.31 11.67 -11.24
CA GLU A 243 -6.74 12.59 -12.29
C GLU A 243 -8.28 12.59 -12.38
N PHE A 244 -8.90 13.74 -12.11
CA PHE A 244 -10.34 13.94 -12.21
C PHE A 244 -10.65 15.29 -12.84
N GLY A 245 -11.63 15.32 -13.74
CA GLY A 245 -12.02 16.55 -14.44
C GLY A 245 -10.91 17.15 -15.29
N GLY A 246 -9.92 16.34 -15.72
CA GLY A 246 -8.74 16.80 -16.47
C GLY A 246 -7.67 17.49 -15.62
N LYS A 247 -7.71 17.34 -14.29
CA LYS A 247 -6.66 17.84 -13.38
C LYS A 247 -6.22 16.76 -12.40
N ARG A 248 -4.96 16.85 -12.00
CA ARG A 248 -4.42 16.15 -10.83
C ARG A 248 -5.08 16.72 -9.57
N GLN A 249 -5.58 15.85 -8.73
CA GLN A 249 -6.21 16.22 -7.46
C GLN A 249 -5.62 15.36 -6.34
N LEU A 250 -5.07 16.03 -5.33
CA LEU A 250 -4.65 15.41 -4.08
C LEU A 250 -5.89 15.13 -3.24
N ILE A 251 -6.21 13.85 -3.08
CA ILE A 251 -7.30 13.35 -2.26
C ILE A 251 -6.82 13.19 -0.82
N ILE A 252 -7.50 13.90 0.09
CA ILE A 252 -7.25 13.88 1.52
C ILE A 252 -8.54 13.44 2.21
N TRP A 253 -8.46 12.43 3.06
CA TRP A 253 -9.62 11.95 3.82
C TRP A 253 -9.38 12.03 5.32
N GLU A 254 -9.90 13.11 5.89
CA GLU A 254 -9.95 13.32 7.34
C GLU A 254 -11.28 12.87 7.93
N PRO A 255 -11.40 12.72 9.26
CA PRO A 255 -12.55 12.09 9.88
C PRO A 255 -13.93 12.73 9.65
N LYS A 256 -14.03 13.98 9.17
CA LYS A 256 -15.30 14.65 8.86
C LYS A 256 -15.59 14.73 7.36
N ALA A 257 -14.58 14.77 6.50
CA ALA A 257 -14.73 15.00 5.08
C ALA A 257 -13.60 14.43 4.21
N VAL A 258 -13.95 14.24 2.94
CA VAL A 258 -13.02 13.99 1.85
C VAL A 258 -12.80 15.31 1.11
N HIS A 259 -11.56 15.60 0.76
CA HIS A 259 -11.18 16.81 0.05
C HIS A 259 -10.43 16.48 -1.23
N GLY A 260 -10.60 17.30 -2.25
CA GLY A 260 -9.71 17.35 -3.41
C GLY A 260 -8.95 18.67 -3.39
N LEU A 261 -7.63 18.59 -3.42
CA LEU A 261 -6.72 19.74 -3.39
C LEU A 261 -5.88 19.79 -4.65
N ASP A 262 -5.37 20.97 -4.96
CA ASP A 262 -4.24 21.14 -5.85
C ASP A 262 -2.97 20.56 -5.21
N PRO A 263 -2.33 19.52 -5.80
CA PRO A 263 -1.11 18.95 -5.23
C PRO A 263 0.08 19.92 -5.22
N ASP A 264 0.08 20.96 -6.05
CA ASP A 264 1.21 21.89 -6.16
C ASP A 264 1.15 23.02 -5.13
N SER A 265 -0.04 23.37 -4.65
CA SER A 265 -0.26 24.54 -3.79
C SER A 265 -1.02 24.25 -2.50
N GLY A 266 -1.63 23.08 -2.36
CA GLY A 266 -2.54 22.75 -1.25
C GLY A 266 -3.90 23.47 -1.34
N LYS A 267 -4.18 24.19 -2.43
CA LYS A 267 -5.45 24.89 -2.61
C LYS A 267 -6.60 23.89 -2.70
N VAL A 268 -7.59 24.03 -1.81
CA VAL A 268 -8.80 23.19 -1.82
C VAL A 268 -9.64 23.49 -3.05
N TYR A 269 -9.92 22.45 -3.85
CA TYR A 269 -10.88 22.51 -4.95
C TYR A 269 -12.30 22.24 -4.45
N TRP A 270 -12.48 21.26 -3.57
CA TRP A 270 -13.77 20.87 -3.02
C TRP A 270 -13.62 20.11 -1.71
N SER A 271 -14.74 20.03 -0.97
CA SER A 271 -14.90 19.25 0.25
C SER A 271 -16.24 18.51 0.20
N GLN A 272 -16.25 17.23 0.53
CA GLN A 272 -17.43 16.38 0.59
C GLN A 272 -17.52 15.74 1.97
N ALA A 273 -18.57 16.07 2.73
CA ALA A 273 -18.78 15.53 4.06
C ALA A 273 -18.93 14.00 4.03
N PHE A 274 -18.11 13.32 4.83
CA PHE A 274 -18.19 11.89 5.10
C PHE A 274 -17.62 11.59 6.47
N GLU A 275 -18.42 11.93 7.48
CA GLU A 275 -18.02 11.75 8.87
C GLU A 275 -17.90 10.25 9.24
N VAL A 276 -16.74 9.88 9.79
CA VAL A 276 -16.43 8.53 10.27
C VAL A 276 -16.28 8.50 11.78
N ARG A 277 -16.66 7.38 12.39
CA ARG A 277 -16.55 7.19 13.84
C ARG A 277 -15.12 6.86 14.26
N ALA A 278 -14.68 7.48 15.36
CA ALA A 278 -13.38 7.26 16.01
C ALA A 278 -12.16 7.53 15.10
N GLY A 279 -12.28 8.46 14.15
CA GLY A 279 -11.19 8.81 13.25
C GLY A 279 -10.84 7.76 12.19
N LEU A 280 -11.62 6.67 12.06
CA LEU A 280 -11.28 5.49 11.25
C LEU A 280 -11.42 5.68 9.73
N SER A 281 -10.86 6.76 9.18
CA SER A 281 -10.56 6.86 7.74
C SER A 281 -9.26 6.11 7.47
N ILE A 282 -9.34 4.79 7.22
CA ILE A 282 -8.15 3.94 7.06
C ILE A 282 -7.98 3.45 5.61
N PRO A 283 -8.97 2.82 4.96
CA PRO A 283 -8.78 2.28 3.61
C PRO A 283 -8.41 3.38 2.61
N THR A 284 -7.48 3.08 1.71
CA THR A 284 -7.03 4.06 0.71
C THR A 284 -8.15 4.25 -0.34
N PRO A 285 -8.58 5.49 -0.65
CA PRO A 285 -9.59 5.76 -1.69
C PRO A 285 -9.18 5.16 -3.03
N ARG A 286 -10.12 4.61 -3.80
CA ARG A 286 -9.83 3.91 -5.06
C ARG A 286 -10.47 4.59 -6.25
N GLN A 287 -9.65 4.92 -7.25
CA GLN A 287 -10.13 5.44 -8.53
C GLN A 287 -10.56 4.29 -9.47
N SER A 288 -11.65 4.50 -10.20
CA SER A 288 -12.04 3.70 -11.36
C SER A 288 -12.62 4.62 -12.43
N GLY A 289 -11.83 4.94 -13.45
CA GLY A 289 -12.19 5.97 -14.42
C GLY A 289 -12.44 7.31 -13.71
N ASN A 290 -13.65 7.85 -13.87
CA ASN A 290 -14.05 9.11 -13.24
C ASN A 290 -14.78 8.92 -11.89
N LEU A 291 -14.68 7.73 -11.29
CA LEU A 291 -15.27 7.41 -10.01
C LEU A 291 -14.21 7.32 -8.91
N LEU A 292 -14.55 7.75 -7.71
CA LEU A 292 -13.75 7.61 -6.50
C LEU A 292 -14.56 6.86 -5.44
N PHE A 293 -14.10 5.66 -5.09
CA PHE A 293 -14.71 4.80 -4.09
C PHE A 293 -14.00 4.95 -2.74
N LEU A 294 -14.78 5.11 -1.67
CA LEU A 294 -14.31 5.15 -0.29
C LEU A 294 -15.09 4.13 0.54
N THR A 295 -14.45 3.53 1.54
CA THR A 295 -15.09 2.61 2.49
C THR A 295 -14.53 2.81 3.89
N SER A 296 -15.40 2.71 4.88
CA SER A 296 -15.07 2.88 6.29
C SER A 296 -15.81 1.84 7.14
N PHE A 297 -15.25 1.56 8.31
CA PHE A 297 -15.71 0.45 9.15
C PHE A 297 -17.14 0.63 9.67
N TYR A 298 -17.49 1.79 10.23
CA TYR A 298 -18.81 1.99 10.83
C TYR A 298 -19.85 2.56 9.87
N ASN A 299 -19.42 3.35 8.90
CA ASN A 299 -20.29 4.19 8.08
C ASN A 299 -20.52 3.63 6.68
N GLY A 300 -19.89 2.50 6.36
CA GLY A 300 -19.96 1.86 5.05
C GLY A 300 -19.18 2.65 4.01
N SER A 301 -19.66 2.59 2.78
CA SER A 301 -18.98 3.12 1.61
C SER A 301 -19.63 4.36 1.01
N MET A 302 -18.88 5.09 0.19
CA MET A 302 -19.37 6.20 -0.61
C MET A 302 -18.71 6.17 -1.97
N LEU A 303 -19.50 6.42 -3.02
CA LEU A 303 -19.01 6.58 -4.38
C LEU A 303 -19.23 8.02 -4.84
N LEU A 304 -18.15 8.64 -5.27
CA LEU A 304 -18.14 9.97 -5.88
C LEU A 304 -17.90 9.85 -7.38
N LYS A 305 -18.50 10.74 -8.17
CA LYS A 305 -18.31 10.84 -9.62
C LYS A 305 -17.86 12.24 -10.00
N PHE A 306 -16.89 12.31 -10.90
CA PHE A 306 -16.39 13.55 -11.48
C PHE A 306 -16.82 13.61 -12.95
N ASP A 307 -17.63 14.59 -13.31
CA ASP A 307 -17.95 14.83 -14.72
C ASP A 307 -16.77 15.51 -15.42
N GLN A 308 -16.68 15.35 -16.75
CA GLN A 308 -15.56 15.90 -17.52
C GLN A 308 -15.46 17.42 -17.35
N GLY A 309 -14.25 17.92 -17.07
CA GLY A 309 -13.99 19.34 -16.81
C GLY A 309 -14.43 19.85 -15.43
N MET A 310 -15.11 19.03 -14.62
CA MET A 310 -15.55 19.39 -13.29
C MET A 310 -14.56 18.90 -12.24
N LEU A 311 -14.05 19.83 -11.42
CA LEU A 311 -13.17 19.45 -10.31
C LEU A 311 -13.96 18.87 -9.13
N GLN A 312 -15.15 19.41 -8.87
CA GLN A 312 -16.01 19.00 -7.77
C GLN A 312 -16.81 17.74 -8.16
N PRO A 313 -16.87 16.72 -7.29
CA PRO A 313 -17.64 15.53 -7.54
C PRO A 313 -19.13 15.71 -7.19
N THR A 314 -19.94 14.78 -7.69
CA THR A 314 -21.27 14.47 -7.16
C THR A 314 -21.26 13.14 -6.42
N VAL A 315 -22.11 12.99 -5.40
CA VAL A 315 -22.29 11.70 -4.72
C VAL A 315 -23.19 10.83 -5.60
N VAL A 316 -22.67 9.68 -6.05
CA VAL A 316 -23.47 8.69 -6.78
C VAL A 316 -24.35 7.92 -5.80
N TRP A 317 -23.72 7.40 -4.75
CA TRP A 317 -24.40 6.74 -3.65
C TRP A 317 -23.54 6.80 -2.39
N LYS A 318 -24.19 6.61 -1.26
CA LYS A 318 -23.58 6.50 0.06
C LYS A 318 -24.31 5.42 0.84
N GLY A 319 -23.53 4.61 1.55
CA GLY A 319 -24.00 3.54 2.41
C GLY A 319 -24.98 4.03 3.47
N LYS A 320 -25.95 3.17 3.78
CA LYS A 320 -26.99 3.43 4.80
C LYS A 320 -26.75 2.63 6.08
N GLY A 321 -25.66 1.87 6.13
CA GLY A 321 -25.30 1.00 7.25
C GLY A 321 -25.30 1.75 8.58
N LYS A 322 -25.85 1.11 9.61
CA LYS A 322 -26.01 1.70 10.95
C LYS A 322 -24.94 1.22 11.94
N GLY A 323 -23.99 0.41 11.48
CA GLY A 323 -22.97 -0.21 12.33
C GLY A 323 -22.06 -1.14 11.54
N GLU A 324 -21.24 -1.90 12.27
CA GLU A 324 -20.24 -2.80 11.69
C GLU A 324 -20.69 -4.27 11.59
N ARG A 325 -21.76 -4.67 12.29
CA ARG A 325 -22.15 -6.08 12.36
C ARG A 325 -22.65 -6.56 11.00
N PRO A 326 -22.41 -7.81 10.58
CA PRO A 326 -22.77 -8.28 9.25
C PRO A 326 -24.22 -7.95 8.84
N GLN A 327 -25.17 -8.08 9.76
CA GLN A 327 -26.60 -7.81 9.52
C GLN A 327 -26.92 -6.31 9.37
N GLN A 328 -25.96 -5.43 9.65
CA GLN A 328 -26.05 -3.96 9.56
C GLN A 328 -25.18 -3.39 8.43
N THR A 329 -24.51 -4.26 7.66
CA THR A 329 -23.61 -3.89 6.56
C THR A 329 -24.24 -4.28 5.22
N GLU A 330 -24.87 -3.32 4.54
CA GLU A 330 -25.48 -3.53 3.22
C GLU A 330 -24.41 -3.52 2.12
N ASP A 331 -23.49 -2.56 2.20
CA ASP A 331 -22.33 -2.40 1.32
C ASP A 331 -21.02 -2.86 2.00
N LEU A 332 -19.88 -2.32 1.61
CA LEU A 332 -18.58 -2.69 2.14
C LEU A 332 -18.25 -1.82 3.36
N HIS A 333 -17.99 -2.45 4.49
CA HIS A 333 -17.55 -1.80 5.71
C HIS A 333 -16.12 -2.21 6.03
N SER A 334 -15.16 -1.71 5.26
CA SER A 334 -13.76 -2.10 5.43
C SER A 334 -13.09 -1.30 6.54
N ILE A 335 -12.21 -1.97 7.30
CA ILE A 335 -11.42 -1.34 8.36
C ILE A 335 -9.99 -1.11 7.92
N ILE A 336 -9.15 -2.15 7.88
CA ILE A 336 -7.71 -2.05 7.62
C ILE A 336 -7.35 -2.22 6.14
N PRO A 337 -7.88 -3.23 5.40
CA PRO A 337 -7.38 -3.49 4.05
C PRO A 337 -7.95 -2.48 3.07
N THR A 338 -7.15 -2.16 2.07
CA THR A 338 -7.63 -1.37 0.95
C THR A 338 -8.31 -2.30 -0.05
N PRO A 339 -9.57 -2.04 -0.44
CA PRO A 339 -10.23 -2.80 -1.51
C PRO A 339 -9.59 -2.48 -2.86
N PHE A 340 -9.82 -3.33 -3.86
CA PHE A 340 -9.49 -3.01 -5.25
C PHE A 340 -10.75 -3.05 -6.12
N ILE A 341 -10.66 -2.39 -7.27
CA ILE A 341 -11.73 -2.31 -8.26
C ILE A 341 -11.24 -3.00 -9.53
N LYS A 342 -12.04 -3.90 -10.09
CA LYS A 342 -11.80 -4.54 -11.38
C LYS A 342 -13.14 -4.74 -12.09
N ASP A 343 -13.19 -4.36 -13.37
CA ASP A 343 -14.32 -4.61 -14.28
C ASP A 343 -15.70 -4.16 -13.76
N GLY A 344 -15.75 -3.03 -13.04
CA GLY A 344 -17.00 -2.50 -12.46
C GLY A 344 -17.41 -3.13 -11.12
N TYR A 345 -16.55 -3.94 -10.52
CA TYR A 345 -16.77 -4.58 -9.23
C TYR A 345 -15.72 -4.16 -8.21
N VAL A 346 -16.14 -4.05 -6.95
CA VAL A 346 -15.27 -3.80 -5.79
C VAL A 346 -15.06 -5.11 -5.05
N TYR A 347 -13.81 -5.42 -4.74
CA TYR A 347 -13.43 -6.57 -3.91
C TYR A 347 -12.72 -6.08 -2.64
N GLY A 348 -13.18 -6.52 -1.48
CA GLY A 348 -12.59 -6.12 -0.21
C GLY A 348 -13.10 -6.92 0.98
N MET A 349 -12.50 -6.69 2.14
CA MET A 349 -12.92 -7.31 3.39
C MET A 349 -13.90 -6.40 4.15
N CYS A 350 -14.96 -7.00 4.64
CA CYS A 350 -15.91 -6.39 5.55
C CYS A 350 -15.48 -6.59 7.02
N SER A 351 -16.18 -5.91 7.91
CA SER A 351 -15.95 -5.77 9.34
C SER A 351 -15.60 -7.04 10.13
N TYR A 352 -16.12 -8.18 9.70
CA TYR A 352 -16.03 -9.45 10.42
C TYR A 352 -15.35 -10.56 9.59
N GLY A 353 -14.54 -10.16 8.61
CA GLY A 353 -13.73 -11.07 7.80
C GLY A 353 -14.44 -11.64 6.59
N GLU A 354 -15.63 -11.14 6.27
CA GLU A 354 -16.34 -11.46 5.03
C GLU A 354 -15.62 -10.77 3.87
N MET A 355 -15.01 -11.55 2.99
CA MET A 355 -14.61 -11.04 1.69
C MET A 355 -15.85 -10.82 0.85
N ARG A 356 -16.01 -9.64 0.26
CA ARG A 356 -17.19 -9.28 -0.53
C ARG A 356 -16.81 -8.87 -1.95
N CYS A 357 -17.71 -9.16 -2.88
CA CYS A 357 -17.79 -8.53 -4.18
C CYS A 357 -19.03 -7.64 -4.23
N LEU A 358 -18.87 -6.42 -4.70
CA LEU A 358 -19.97 -5.45 -4.85
C LEU A 358 -19.96 -4.89 -6.26
N LYS A 359 -21.14 -4.57 -6.80
CA LYS A 359 -21.24 -3.72 -8.00
C LYS A 359 -20.79 -2.31 -7.61
N LEU A 360 -19.80 -1.76 -8.30
CA LEU A 360 -19.26 -0.44 -8.00
C LEU A 360 -20.34 0.65 -8.04
N GLU A 361 -21.14 0.67 -9.11
CA GLU A 361 -22.11 1.75 -9.38
C GLU A 361 -23.27 1.81 -8.40
N THR A 362 -23.57 0.73 -7.68
CA THR A 362 -24.73 0.64 -6.79
C THR A 362 -24.39 0.31 -5.35
N GLY A 363 -23.19 -0.22 -5.08
CA GLY A 363 -22.85 -0.78 -3.77
C GLY A 363 -23.57 -2.10 -3.45
N GLU A 364 -24.28 -2.69 -4.41
CA GLU A 364 -24.99 -3.95 -4.21
C GLU A 364 -23.99 -5.11 -4.06
N ARG A 365 -24.04 -5.81 -2.93
CA ARG A 365 -23.28 -7.03 -2.70
C ARG A 365 -23.72 -8.13 -3.66
N VAL A 366 -22.76 -8.63 -4.44
CA VAL A 366 -22.92 -9.75 -5.38
C VAL A 366 -22.72 -11.08 -4.66
N TRP A 367 -21.67 -11.18 -3.86
CA TRP A 367 -21.37 -12.36 -3.04
C TRP A 367 -20.55 -11.97 -1.81
N GLU A 368 -20.52 -12.87 -0.83
CA GLU A 368 -19.55 -12.83 0.26
C GLU A 368 -19.00 -14.23 0.59
N SER A 369 -17.80 -14.29 1.16
CA SER A 369 -17.10 -15.53 1.50
C SER A 369 -16.20 -15.35 2.71
N LEU A 370 -16.14 -16.36 3.58
CA LEU A 370 -15.22 -16.46 4.72
C LEU A 370 -14.01 -17.36 4.43
N GLN A 371 -13.87 -17.88 3.20
CA GLN A 371 -12.84 -18.87 2.88
C GLN A 371 -11.42 -18.31 3.06
N ALA A 372 -11.16 -17.07 2.61
CA ALA A 372 -9.84 -16.44 2.73
C ALA A 372 -9.39 -16.20 4.19
N THR A 373 -10.33 -16.05 5.11
CA THR A 373 -10.07 -15.86 6.55
C THR A 373 -10.13 -17.16 7.36
N GLY A 374 -10.36 -18.31 6.72
CA GLY A 374 -10.27 -19.65 7.32
C GLY A 374 -11.37 -20.02 8.32
N SER A 375 -12.39 -19.19 8.54
CA SER A 375 -13.48 -19.51 9.47
C SER A 375 -14.66 -20.18 8.77
N HIS A 376 -14.69 -21.51 8.76
CA HIS A 376 -15.86 -22.30 8.33
C HIS A 376 -16.98 -22.38 9.40
N LYS A 377 -16.76 -21.83 10.60
CA LYS A 377 -17.72 -21.82 11.70
C LYS A 377 -18.05 -20.35 12.03
N LYS A 378 -19.35 -20.03 12.09
CA LYS A 378 -19.99 -18.70 12.21
C LYS A 378 -19.62 -17.84 13.44
N ALA A 379 -18.51 -18.08 14.12
CA ALA A 379 -17.92 -17.07 14.99
C ALA A 379 -17.12 -16.11 14.09
N GLU A 380 -17.85 -15.15 13.55
CA GLU A 380 -17.35 -13.93 12.92
C GLU A 380 -16.47 -13.21 13.96
N ASP A 381 -15.15 -13.36 13.86
CA ASP A 381 -14.24 -12.61 14.73
C ASP A 381 -14.10 -11.20 14.17
N ARG A 382 -14.31 -10.22 15.04
CA ARG A 382 -14.25 -8.81 14.71
C ARG A 382 -12.88 -8.44 14.12
N TRP A 383 -12.90 -7.57 13.11
CA TRP A 383 -11.71 -7.03 12.44
C TRP A 383 -10.84 -8.06 11.74
N LYS A 384 -11.41 -9.21 11.37
CA LYS A 384 -10.66 -10.18 10.56
C LYS A 384 -10.25 -9.56 9.23
N ASN A 385 -9.02 -9.80 8.82
CA ASN A 385 -8.42 -9.07 7.72
C ASN A 385 -7.62 -9.94 6.74
N VAL A 386 -7.65 -9.52 5.48
CA VAL A 386 -6.88 -10.05 4.35
C VAL A 386 -6.43 -8.87 3.50
N PHE A 387 -5.13 -8.73 3.28
CA PHE A 387 -4.59 -7.80 2.30
C PHE A 387 -4.73 -8.40 0.89
N LEU A 388 -5.21 -7.60 -0.07
CA LEU A 388 -5.52 -8.05 -1.43
C LEU A 388 -4.57 -7.36 -2.42
N VAL A 389 -3.80 -8.15 -3.17
CA VAL A 389 -2.83 -7.64 -4.15
C VAL A 389 -3.09 -8.28 -5.52
N PRO A 390 -3.78 -7.59 -6.44
CA PRO A 390 -4.00 -8.09 -7.78
C PRO A 390 -2.69 -8.42 -8.49
N GLN A 391 -2.67 -9.55 -9.21
CA GLN A 391 -1.55 -10.04 -10.01
C GLN A 391 -2.10 -10.72 -11.27
N GLY A 392 -2.15 -9.97 -12.38
CA GLY A 392 -2.79 -10.42 -13.63
C GLY A 392 -4.25 -10.82 -13.42
N GLU A 393 -4.60 -12.07 -13.75
CA GLU A 393 -5.95 -12.62 -13.57
C GLU A 393 -6.21 -13.22 -12.18
N ARG A 394 -5.23 -13.13 -11.28
CA ARG A 394 -5.26 -13.68 -9.93
C ARG A 394 -5.06 -12.56 -8.92
N CYS A 395 -5.20 -12.91 -7.65
CA CYS A 395 -4.91 -12.05 -6.52
C CYS A 395 -4.02 -12.83 -5.55
N ILE A 396 -2.94 -12.19 -5.09
CA ILE A 396 -2.14 -12.69 -3.97
C ILE A 396 -2.72 -12.08 -2.71
N LEU A 397 -3.18 -12.95 -1.81
CA LEU A 397 -3.79 -12.55 -0.56
C LEU A 397 -2.85 -12.86 0.59
N PHE A 398 -2.80 -11.98 1.58
CA PHE A 398 -2.12 -12.23 2.85
C PHE A 398 -3.10 -12.03 3.99
N ASN A 399 -3.50 -13.12 4.64
CA ASN A 399 -4.44 -13.04 5.75
C ASN A 399 -3.73 -12.86 7.09
N GLU A 400 -4.46 -12.44 8.10
CA GLU A 400 -3.89 -12.20 9.43
C GLU A 400 -3.48 -13.48 10.19
N GLN A 401 -3.72 -14.67 9.64
CA GLN A 401 -3.20 -15.93 10.18
C GLN A 401 -1.80 -16.26 9.62
N GLY A 402 -1.23 -15.34 8.83
CA GLY A 402 0.07 -15.49 8.20
C GLY A 402 0.05 -16.39 6.96
N ASP A 403 -1.14 -16.65 6.39
CA ASP A 403 -1.26 -17.39 5.14
C ASP A 403 -1.03 -16.47 3.94
N LEU A 404 -0.23 -16.96 3.01
CA LEU A 404 -0.18 -16.50 1.63
C LEU A 404 -1.14 -17.36 0.80
N ILE A 405 -2.03 -16.73 0.05
CA ILE A 405 -3.07 -17.40 -0.73
C ILE A 405 -3.02 -16.89 -2.18
N ILE A 406 -3.10 -17.80 -3.14
CA ILE A 406 -3.34 -17.48 -4.55
C ILE A 406 -4.81 -17.75 -4.81
N ALA A 407 -5.55 -16.75 -5.28
CA ALA A 407 -6.97 -16.86 -5.56
C ALA A 407 -7.38 -16.13 -6.84
N ARG A 408 -8.53 -16.49 -7.41
CA ARG A 408 -9.24 -15.66 -8.39
C ARG A 408 -10.45 -15.02 -7.72
N LEU A 409 -10.60 -13.73 -7.95
CA LEU A 409 -11.72 -12.93 -7.46
C LEU A 409 -12.48 -12.42 -8.67
N THR A 410 -13.70 -12.92 -8.85
CA THR A 410 -14.54 -12.59 -10.01
C THR A 410 -15.96 -12.30 -9.53
N PRO A 411 -16.85 -11.72 -10.37
CA PRO A 411 -18.26 -11.57 -10.02
C PRO A 411 -18.97 -12.90 -9.77
N GLN A 412 -18.43 -14.02 -10.26
CA GLN A 412 -18.98 -15.37 -10.07
C GLN A 412 -18.62 -15.94 -8.69
N GLY A 413 -17.54 -15.47 -8.05
CA GLY A 413 -17.16 -15.90 -6.71
C GLY A 413 -15.68 -15.76 -6.38
N TYR A 414 -15.35 -16.33 -5.23
CA TYR A 414 -13.99 -16.57 -4.74
C TYR A 414 -13.56 -18.00 -5.12
N GLU A 415 -12.44 -18.12 -5.82
CA GLU A 415 -11.80 -19.40 -6.14
C GLU A 415 -10.39 -19.43 -5.54
N GLU A 416 -10.18 -20.27 -4.51
CA GLU A 416 -8.84 -20.50 -3.95
C GLU A 416 -8.06 -21.49 -4.82
N LEU A 417 -6.88 -21.08 -5.27
CA LEU A 417 -5.98 -21.92 -6.08
C LEU A 417 -4.93 -22.60 -5.21
N SER A 418 -4.39 -21.89 -4.20
CA SER A 418 -3.36 -22.43 -3.32
C SER A 418 -3.22 -21.61 -2.05
N ARG A 419 -2.77 -22.24 -0.97
CA ARG A 419 -2.53 -21.61 0.34
C ARG A 419 -1.28 -22.20 0.98
N ALA A 420 -0.47 -21.35 1.60
CA ALA A 420 0.64 -21.76 2.45
C ALA A 420 0.84 -20.76 3.60
N GLN A 421 1.02 -21.27 4.81
CA GLN A 421 1.38 -20.42 5.95
C GLN A 421 2.86 -20.04 5.87
N VAL A 422 3.14 -18.74 5.79
CA VAL A 422 4.51 -18.20 5.71
C VAL A 422 4.97 -17.53 6.99
N LEU A 423 4.02 -17.13 7.86
CA LEU A 423 4.27 -16.55 9.17
C LEU A 423 3.33 -17.14 10.21
N LYS A 424 3.78 -17.17 11.46
CA LYS A 424 2.90 -17.44 12.60
C LYS A 424 2.34 -16.12 13.12
N PRO A 425 1.03 -16.03 13.40
CA PRO A 425 0.47 -14.86 14.07
C PRO A 425 0.90 -14.85 15.54
N ASP A 426 1.46 -13.74 16.00
CA ASP A 426 2.12 -13.58 17.30
C ASP A 426 1.60 -12.38 18.13
N ASN A 427 1.03 -11.36 17.49
CA ASN A 427 0.28 -10.31 18.17
C ASN A 427 -1.12 -10.81 18.56
N VAL A 428 -1.78 -10.25 19.58
CA VAL A 428 -3.08 -10.74 20.06
C VAL A 428 -4.16 -9.68 19.99
N MET A 429 -5.11 -9.77 19.06
CA MET A 429 -6.20 -8.79 18.96
C MET A 429 -7.54 -9.43 19.25
N ALA A 430 -8.35 -8.77 20.07
CA ALA A 430 -9.67 -9.28 20.47
C ALA A 430 -9.65 -10.75 20.95
N GLY A 431 -8.56 -11.16 21.63
CA GLY A 431 -8.40 -12.51 22.17
C GLY A 431 -7.89 -13.59 21.20
N ARG A 432 -7.49 -13.22 19.97
CA ARG A 432 -6.95 -14.14 18.96
C ARG A 432 -5.59 -13.68 18.41
N PRO A 433 -4.70 -14.60 18.00
CA PRO A 433 -3.44 -14.22 17.40
C PRO A 433 -3.65 -13.61 16.01
N VAL A 434 -2.87 -12.57 15.65
CA VAL A 434 -2.96 -11.83 14.39
C VAL A 434 -1.59 -11.44 13.83
N VAL A 435 -1.54 -11.29 12.51
CA VAL A 435 -0.54 -10.51 11.78
C VAL A 435 -1.25 -9.36 11.05
N TRP A 436 -1.00 -8.12 11.46
CA TRP A 436 -1.62 -6.93 10.87
C TRP A 436 -0.61 -6.03 10.16
N SER A 437 0.31 -6.64 9.42
CA SER A 437 1.26 -5.95 8.55
C SER A 437 1.00 -6.29 7.09
N HIS A 438 0.95 -5.27 6.24
CA HIS A 438 0.86 -5.47 4.79
C HIS A 438 2.18 -6.04 4.26
N PRO A 439 2.18 -7.04 3.35
CA PRO A 439 3.40 -7.55 2.73
C PRO A 439 3.92 -6.63 1.60
N ALA A 440 5.18 -6.80 1.20
CA ALA A 440 5.73 -6.20 -0.01
C ALA A 440 6.04 -7.26 -1.07
N PHE A 441 6.11 -6.83 -2.34
CA PHE A 441 6.25 -7.73 -3.49
C PHE A 441 7.31 -7.20 -4.44
N ALA A 442 8.44 -7.88 -4.53
CA ALA A 442 9.52 -7.47 -5.40
C ALA A 442 10.35 -8.67 -5.83
N ASN A 443 10.92 -8.62 -7.02
CA ASN A 443 11.86 -9.63 -7.53
C ASN A 443 11.33 -11.07 -7.38
N LYS A 444 10.09 -11.28 -7.84
CA LYS A 444 9.29 -12.50 -7.75
C LYS A 444 9.14 -13.04 -6.33
N SER A 445 9.25 -12.19 -5.32
CA SER A 445 9.31 -12.58 -3.92
C SER A 445 8.32 -11.79 -3.08
N VAL A 446 7.83 -12.41 -2.00
CA VAL A 446 6.96 -11.78 -1.01
C VAL A 446 7.75 -11.57 0.28
N TYR A 447 7.69 -10.34 0.79
CA TYR A 447 8.31 -9.93 2.04
C TYR A 447 7.19 -9.69 3.04
N ALA A 448 7.11 -10.51 4.07
CA ALA A 448 6.07 -10.42 5.08
C ALA A 448 6.71 -10.39 6.46
N ARG A 449 6.06 -9.73 7.42
CA ARG A 449 6.54 -9.67 8.80
C ARG A 449 5.44 -9.96 9.81
N ASN A 450 5.82 -10.48 10.96
CA ASN A 450 5.04 -10.54 12.21
C ASN A 450 5.85 -9.85 13.31
N ASP A 451 5.41 -9.83 14.57
CA ASP A 451 6.07 -9.09 15.66
C ASP A 451 7.49 -9.57 16.04
N GLU A 452 7.94 -10.72 15.54
CA GLU A 452 9.23 -11.35 15.87
C GLU A 452 10.22 -11.47 14.69
N GLU A 453 9.71 -11.55 13.46
CA GLU A 453 10.53 -11.81 12.26
C GLU A 453 9.98 -11.15 10.98
N ILE A 454 10.88 -10.98 10.02
CA ILE A 454 10.56 -10.74 8.61
C ILE A 454 11.07 -11.90 7.76
N VAL A 455 10.25 -12.37 6.83
CA VAL A 455 10.54 -13.47 5.92
C VAL A 455 10.51 -12.99 4.47
N CYS A 456 11.43 -13.52 3.66
CA CYS A 456 11.35 -13.46 2.21
C CYS A 456 11.07 -14.86 1.66
N VAL A 457 9.96 -15.00 0.93
CA VAL A 457 9.62 -16.23 0.19
C VAL A 457 9.64 -15.97 -1.30
N SER A 458 10.25 -16.88 -2.06
CA SER A 458 10.23 -16.82 -3.52
C SER A 458 8.92 -17.37 -4.05
N LEU A 459 8.28 -16.61 -4.93
CA LEU A 459 7.17 -17.07 -5.78
C LEU A 459 7.62 -17.30 -7.23
N ALA A 460 8.92 -17.23 -7.53
CA ALA A 460 9.42 -17.55 -8.85
C ALA A 460 9.11 -19.01 -9.21
N ALA A 461 8.59 -19.27 -10.41
CA ALA A 461 8.26 -20.62 -10.85
C ALA A 461 9.49 -21.55 -10.86
N GLU A 462 10.66 -21.01 -11.21
CA GLU A 462 11.93 -21.75 -11.21
C GLU A 462 12.38 -22.22 -9.82
N ASP A 463 12.04 -21.48 -8.76
CA ASP A 463 12.40 -21.78 -7.37
C ASP A 463 11.46 -22.78 -6.70
N ASN A 464 10.26 -22.98 -7.27
CA ASN A 464 9.14 -23.71 -6.67
C ASN A 464 8.71 -24.91 -7.52
N LYS A 465 9.66 -25.55 -8.23
CA LYS A 465 9.38 -26.78 -8.95
C LYS A 465 9.03 -27.91 -7.95
N PRO A 466 8.10 -28.82 -8.32
CA PRO A 466 7.62 -29.90 -7.44
C PRO A 466 8.71 -30.81 -6.89
#